data_AF-A0A3M1QTV4-F1
#
_entry.id   AF-A0A3M1QTV4-F1
#
_cell.length_a   1.000
_cell.length_b   1.000
_cell.length_c   1.000
_cell.angle_alpha   90.00
_cell.angle_beta   90.00
_cell.angle_gamma   90.00
#
_symmetry.space_group_name_H-M   'P 1'
#
loop_
_entity.id
_entity.type
_entity.pdbx_description
1 polymer ?
#
loop_
_entity_poly.entity_id
_entity_poly.type
_entity_poly.pdbx_seq_one_letter_code
_entity_poly.pdbx_strand_id
1 'polypeptide(L)'
;KEFGESSPAAHATMGFNHTWIFLNDVLPRAIQKYGGVTPDAIRQAALETDIPEGGTPGGYGVKFAPPGHEMAGQNLRAYPVLMQWINGKVEIVWPPALKTAEPILPLPPDSPYGG
;
A
#
# COMPACT_ATOMS: atom_id res chain seq x y z
N LYS A 1 -12.51 7.08 -24.59
CA LYS A 1 -12.23 6.96 -23.14
C LYS A 1 -13.11 5.83 -22.63
N GLU A 2 -12.60 4.59 -22.59
CA GLU A 2 -13.45 3.39 -22.42
C GLU A 2 -14.21 3.31 -21.09
N PHE A 3 -13.86 4.08 -20.06
CA PHE A 3 -14.45 3.87 -18.73
C PHE A 3 -15.17 5.05 -18.09
N GLY A 4 -15.21 6.25 -18.69
CA GLY A 4 -16.05 7.38 -18.25
C GLY A 4 -15.84 7.94 -16.82
N GLU A 5 -15.20 7.20 -15.92
CA GLU A 5 -14.90 7.56 -14.53
C GLU A 5 -13.58 8.33 -14.45
N SER A 6 -13.57 9.38 -13.62
CA SER A 6 -12.39 10.23 -13.42
C SER A 6 -11.31 9.58 -12.55
N SER A 7 -11.67 8.54 -11.79
CA SER A 7 -10.75 7.79 -10.92
C SER A 7 -10.97 6.29 -11.12
N PRO A 8 -9.92 5.51 -11.45
CA PRO A 8 -10.03 4.06 -11.43
C PRO A 8 -10.40 3.59 -10.02
N ALA A 9 -11.21 2.53 -9.94
CA ALA A 9 -11.60 1.91 -8.69
C ALA A 9 -10.35 1.55 -7.85
N ALA A 10 -10.37 1.81 -6.54
CA ALA A 10 -9.22 1.62 -5.66
C ALA A 10 -8.56 0.23 -5.80
N HIS A 11 -9.36 -0.82 -5.94
CA HIS A 11 -8.89 -2.20 -6.13
C HIS A 11 -8.13 -2.40 -7.44
N ALA A 12 -8.51 -1.72 -8.52
CA ALA A 12 -7.79 -1.78 -9.79
C ALA A 12 -6.41 -1.12 -9.67
N THR A 13 -6.33 0.03 -9.01
CA THR A 13 -5.06 0.72 -8.72
C THR A 13 -4.15 -0.13 -7.82
N MET A 14 -4.70 -0.80 -6.81
CA MET A 14 -3.96 -1.72 -5.96
C MET A 14 -3.41 -2.92 -6.73
N GLY A 15 -4.25 -3.56 -7.56
CA GLY A 15 -3.84 -4.69 -8.40
C GLY A 15 -2.73 -4.31 -9.39
N PHE A 16 -2.86 -3.15 -10.03
CA PHE A 16 -1.79 -2.58 -10.86
C PHE A 16 -0.50 -2.38 -10.07
N ASN A 17 -0.57 -1.73 -8.90
CA ASN A 17 0.62 -1.43 -8.10
C ASN A 17 1.37 -2.71 -7.70
N HIS A 18 0.66 -3.72 -7.18
CA HIS A 18 1.27 -4.99 -6.78
C HIS A 18 1.89 -5.73 -7.96
N THR A 19 1.22 -5.72 -9.12
CA THR A 19 1.74 -6.35 -10.35
C THR A 19 2.98 -5.62 -10.85
N TRP A 20 2.98 -4.29 -10.80
CA TRP A 20 4.12 -3.48 -11.17
C TRP A 20 5.35 -3.79 -10.29
N ILE A 21 5.17 -3.91 -8.97
CA ILE A 21 6.24 -4.31 -8.03
C ILE A 21 6.79 -5.69 -8.40
N PHE A 22 5.90 -6.67 -8.61
CA PHE A 22 6.33 -8.03 -8.96
C PHE A 22 7.14 -8.07 -10.25
N LEU A 23 6.67 -7.40 -11.31
CA LEU A 23 7.31 -7.44 -12.62
C LEU A 23 8.59 -6.59 -12.71
N ASN A 24 8.69 -5.50 -11.96
CA ASN A 24 9.82 -4.56 -12.06
C ASN A 24 10.90 -4.76 -10.98
N ASP A 25 10.58 -5.38 -9.85
CA ASP A 25 11.54 -5.62 -8.76
C ASP A 25 11.77 -7.11 -8.48
N VAL A 26 10.71 -7.86 -8.16
CA VAL A 26 10.85 -9.24 -7.65
C VAL A 26 11.27 -10.22 -8.75
N LEU A 27 10.54 -10.24 -9.87
CA LEU A 27 10.72 -11.22 -10.93
C LEU A 27 12.09 -11.10 -11.62
N PRO A 28 12.59 -9.89 -11.99
CA PRO A 28 13.93 -9.75 -12.55
C PRO A 28 15.02 -10.26 -11.58
N ARG A 29 14.88 -9.94 -10.28
CA ARG A 29 15.80 -10.40 -9.24
C ARG A 29 15.76 -11.92 -9.07
N ALA A 30 14.58 -12.54 -9.09
CA ALA A 30 14.41 -13.99 -9.03
C ALA A 30 15.17 -14.68 -10.16
N ILE A 31 15.03 -14.18 -11.40
CA ILE A 31 15.69 -14.72 -12.59
C ILE A 31 17.21 -14.53 -12.49
N GLN A 32 17.68 -13.32 -12.17
CA GLN A 32 19.10 -12.97 -12.22
C GLN A 32 19.90 -13.57 -11.05
N LYS A 33 19.32 -13.64 -9.84
CA LYS A 33 20.04 -14.03 -8.62
C LYS A 33 19.74 -15.46 -8.17
N TYR A 34 18.54 -15.97 -8.41
CA TYR A 34 18.10 -17.28 -7.92
C TYR A 34 17.80 -18.29 -9.03
N GLY A 35 18.10 -17.94 -10.29
CA GLY A 35 18.13 -18.89 -11.40
C GLY A 35 16.78 -19.26 -12.00
N GLY A 36 15.71 -18.51 -11.72
CA GLY A 36 14.44 -18.72 -12.44
C GLY A 36 13.18 -18.21 -11.75
N VAL A 37 12.05 -18.78 -12.16
CA VAL A 37 10.69 -18.39 -11.75
C VAL A 37 10.02 -19.44 -10.84
N THR A 38 10.84 -20.18 -10.10
CA THR A 38 10.33 -21.17 -9.13
C THR A 38 9.75 -20.45 -7.90
N PRO A 39 8.82 -21.09 -7.16
CA PRO A 39 8.30 -20.53 -5.90
C PRO A 39 9.40 -20.12 -4.92
N ASP A 40 10.45 -20.94 -4.79
CA ASP A 40 11.58 -20.63 -3.89
C ASP A 40 12.40 -19.43 -4.38
N ALA A 41 12.70 -19.35 -5.69
CA ALA A 41 13.43 -18.22 -6.26
C ALA A 41 12.67 -16.90 -6.10
N ILE A 42 11.36 -16.91 -6.35
CA ILE A 42 10.48 -15.75 -6.18
C ILE A 42 10.39 -15.36 -4.71
N ARG A 43 10.24 -16.33 -3.80
CA ARG A 43 10.17 -16.08 -2.36
C ARG A 43 11.45 -15.43 -1.85
N GLN A 44 12.61 -15.95 -2.22
CA GLN A 44 13.90 -15.38 -1.82
C GLN A 44 14.07 -13.97 -2.38
N ALA A 45 13.74 -13.74 -3.65
CA ALA A 45 13.78 -12.42 -4.25
C ALA A 45 12.85 -11.41 -3.55
N ALA A 46 11.62 -11.82 -3.22
CA ALA A 46 10.66 -10.98 -2.51
C ALA A 46 11.16 -10.61 -1.10
N LEU A 47 11.78 -11.55 -0.38
CA LEU A 47 12.37 -11.27 0.93
C LEU A 47 13.51 -10.24 0.87
N GLU A 48 14.13 -10.05 -0.28
CA GLU A 48 15.15 -9.02 -0.52
C GLU A 48 14.59 -7.71 -1.09
N THR A 49 13.29 -7.62 -1.35
CA THR A 49 12.63 -6.38 -1.77
C THR A 49 12.74 -5.34 -0.65
N ASP A 50 13.31 -4.18 -1.01
CA ASP A 50 13.50 -3.04 -0.12
C ASP A 50 13.23 -1.75 -0.90
N ILE A 51 11.95 -1.49 -1.21
CA ILE A 51 11.50 -0.28 -1.91
C ILE A 51 11.13 0.78 -0.87
N PRO A 52 11.74 1.96 -0.87
CA PRO A 52 11.43 3.02 0.11
C PRO A 52 10.01 3.58 -0.10
N GLU A 53 9.51 4.30 0.90
CA GLU A 53 8.28 5.10 0.74
C GLU A 53 8.39 6.05 -0.46
N GLY A 54 7.29 6.23 -1.19
CA GLY A 54 7.26 6.95 -2.46
C GLY A 54 7.81 6.16 -3.66
N GLY A 55 8.40 4.99 -3.44
CA GLY A 55 9.06 4.20 -4.49
C GLY A 55 8.14 3.33 -5.35
N THR A 56 6.84 3.31 -5.08
CA THR A 56 5.85 2.55 -5.89
C THR A 56 4.82 3.48 -6.53
N PRO A 57 4.15 3.06 -7.62
CA PRO A 57 3.03 3.81 -8.20
C PRO A 57 1.92 4.18 -7.18
N GLY A 58 1.72 3.36 -6.15
CA GLY A 58 0.77 3.59 -5.06
C GLY A 58 1.29 4.49 -3.94
N GLY A 59 2.52 5.01 -4.04
CA GLY A 59 3.13 5.94 -3.11
C GLY A 59 3.68 5.32 -1.82
N TYR A 60 3.26 4.11 -1.43
CA TYR A 60 3.84 3.41 -0.28
C TYR A 60 5.12 2.65 -0.65
N GLY A 61 5.91 2.26 0.35
CA GLY A 61 7.11 1.42 0.17
C GLY A 61 6.81 -0.08 0.29
N VAL A 62 7.79 -0.92 -0.03
CA VAL A 62 7.67 -2.38 0.08
C VAL A 62 8.86 -2.97 0.83
N LYS A 63 8.57 -3.71 1.90
CA LYS A 63 9.52 -4.58 2.58
C LYS A 63 8.78 -5.74 3.24
N PHE A 64 9.00 -6.96 2.76
CA PHE A 64 8.30 -8.11 3.31
C PHE A 64 8.92 -8.55 4.64
N ALA A 65 8.07 -8.82 5.62
CA ALA A 65 8.50 -9.35 6.90
C ALA A 65 9.11 -10.76 6.73
N PRO A 66 10.29 -11.02 7.32
CA PRO A 66 10.98 -12.30 7.16
C PRO A 66 10.26 -13.44 7.88
N PRO A 67 10.57 -14.71 7.54
CA PRO A 67 10.13 -15.85 8.33
C PRO A 67 10.52 -15.70 9.81
N GLY A 68 9.61 -16.07 10.72
CA GLY A 68 9.80 -15.92 12.17
C GLY A 68 9.41 -14.54 12.72
N HIS A 69 9.12 -13.56 11.88
CA HIS A 69 8.48 -12.32 12.30
C HIS A 69 6.98 -12.54 12.56
N GLU A 70 6.39 -11.83 13.52
CA GLU A 70 4.94 -11.93 13.83
C GLU A 70 4.07 -11.65 12.59
N MET A 71 4.49 -10.66 11.80
CA MET A 71 3.86 -10.25 10.55
C MET A 71 4.45 -10.94 9.30
N ALA A 72 5.08 -12.12 9.42
CA ALA A 72 5.77 -12.80 8.31
C ALA A 72 4.96 -12.79 6.99
N GLY A 73 5.60 -12.36 5.90
CA GLY A 73 4.98 -12.23 4.58
C GLY A 73 4.14 -10.96 4.36
N GLN A 74 3.85 -10.17 5.40
CA GLN A 74 3.20 -8.86 5.25
C GLN A 74 4.19 -7.79 4.82
N ASN A 75 3.71 -6.76 4.13
CA ASN A 75 4.50 -5.58 3.81
C ASN A 75 4.62 -4.66 5.03
N LEU A 76 5.82 -4.55 5.60
CA LEU A 76 6.14 -3.72 6.75
C LEU A 76 6.11 -2.21 6.45
N ARG A 77 6.03 -1.81 5.18
CA ARG A 77 5.91 -0.42 4.72
C ARG A 77 4.52 -0.08 4.19
N ALA A 78 3.56 -1.00 4.33
CA ALA A 78 2.16 -0.68 4.12
C ALA A 78 1.63 0.01 5.37
N TYR A 79 0.88 1.09 5.18
CA TYR A 79 0.21 1.82 6.24
C TYR A 79 -1.21 2.21 5.80
N PRO A 80 -2.16 2.32 6.73
CA PRO A 80 -3.51 2.75 6.41
C PRO A 80 -3.52 4.24 6.03
N VAL A 81 -4.44 4.65 5.16
CA VAL A 81 -4.80 6.06 5.01
C VAL A 81 -6.07 6.29 5.81
N LEU A 82 -5.99 7.11 6.86
CA LEU A 82 -7.17 7.44 7.66
C LEU A 82 -7.90 8.59 7.00
N MET A 83 -9.19 8.37 6.78
CA MET A 83 -10.10 9.34 6.19
C MET A 83 -11.23 9.65 7.16
N GLN A 84 -11.61 10.91 7.26
CA GLN A 84 -12.74 11.37 8.08
C GLN A 84 -13.70 12.18 7.20
N TRP A 85 -15.01 11.97 7.38
CA TRP A 85 -16.02 12.85 6.80
C TRP A 85 -16.10 14.14 7.61
N ILE A 86 -15.70 15.27 7.02
CA ILE A 86 -15.72 16.59 7.64
C ILE A 86 -16.54 17.52 6.73
N ASN A 87 -17.62 18.10 7.26
CA ASN A 87 -18.51 19.00 6.51
C ASN A 87 -18.99 18.41 5.16
N GLY A 88 -19.32 17.11 5.15
CA GLY A 88 -19.80 16.41 3.96
C GLY A 88 -18.73 16.08 2.91
N LYS A 89 -17.44 16.20 3.24
CA LYS A 89 -16.31 15.82 2.38
C LYS A 89 -15.44 14.77 3.05
N VAL A 90 -14.87 13.87 2.26
CA VAL A 90 -13.88 12.90 2.73
C VAL A 90 -12.52 13.59 2.74
N GLU A 91 -11.96 13.79 3.93
CA GLU A 91 -10.64 14.38 4.12
C GLU A 91 -9.65 13.31 4.60
N ILE A 92 -8.40 13.37 4.14
CA ILE A 92 -7.32 12.53 4.65
C ILE A 92 -6.78 13.18 5.93
N VAL A 93 -6.83 12.47 7.04
CA VAL A 93 -6.36 12.98 8.35
C VAL A 93 -5.03 12.35 8.78
N TRP A 94 -4.61 11.26 8.15
CA TRP A 94 -3.31 10.61 8.36
C TRP A 94 -2.94 9.72 7.15
N PRO A 95 -1.65 9.57 6.76
CA PRO A 95 -0.44 10.06 7.41
C PRO A 95 -0.19 11.56 7.22
N PRO A 96 0.70 12.19 8.01
CA PRO A 96 1.04 13.60 7.90
C PRO A 96 1.49 14.02 6.49
N ALA A 97 2.15 13.12 5.76
CA ALA A 97 2.61 13.37 4.39
C ALA A 97 1.47 13.49 3.37
N LEU A 98 0.28 12.96 3.69
CA LEU A 98 -0.90 12.95 2.80
C LEU A 98 -2.09 13.73 3.40
N LYS A 99 -1.97 14.28 4.61
CA LYS A 99 -3.11 14.89 5.31
C LYS A 99 -3.62 16.14 4.57
N THR A 100 -4.93 16.22 4.40
CA THR A 100 -5.65 17.37 3.86
C THR A 100 -6.41 18.14 4.94
N ALA A 101 -6.64 17.53 6.10
CA ALA A 101 -7.22 18.15 7.28
C ALA A 101 -6.66 17.56 8.58
N GLU A 102 -6.86 18.24 9.71
CA GLU A 102 -6.60 17.67 11.04
C GLU A 102 -7.73 16.72 11.47
N PRO A 103 -7.44 15.65 12.21
CA PRO A 103 -8.48 14.77 12.76
C PRO A 103 -9.33 15.50 13.80
N ILE A 104 -10.65 15.33 13.73
CA ILE A 104 -11.59 15.81 14.75
C ILE A 104 -11.78 14.71 15.79
N LEU A 105 -11.21 14.91 16.98
CA LEU A 105 -11.28 14.00 18.14
C LEU A 105 -11.53 14.82 19.45
N PRO A 106 -12.42 14.37 20.37
CA PRO A 106 -13.36 13.26 20.21
C PRO A 106 -14.35 13.53 19.05
N LEU A 107 -15.04 12.49 18.60
CA LEU A 107 -16.01 12.67 17.52
C LEU A 107 -17.06 13.73 17.90
N PRO A 108 -17.56 14.51 16.93
CA PRO A 108 -18.63 15.48 17.18
C PRO A 108 -19.85 14.82 17.86
N PRO A 109 -20.59 15.54 18.74
CA PRO A 109 -21.76 15.00 19.44
C PRO A 109 -22.88 14.50 18.52
N ASP A 110 -22.94 14.98 17.29
CA ASP A 110 -23.89 14.58 16.25
C ASP A 110 -23.39 13.40 15.40
N SER A 111 -22.19 12.89 15.67
CA SER A 111 -21.67 11.70 15.01
C SER A 111 -22.45 10.46 15.47
N PRO A 112 -22.88 9.56 14.57
CA PRO A 112 -23.49 8.29 14.94
C PRO A 112 -22.53 7.34 15.69
N TYR A 113 -21.24 7.72 15.79
CA TYR A 113 -20.19 7.00 16.50
C TYR A 113 -19.62 7.80 17.70
N GLY A 114 -20.14 9.01 17.97
CA GLY A 114 -19.81 9.80 19.15
C GLY A 114 -20.58 9.28 20.37
N GLY A 115 -19.86 8.90 21.42
CA GLY A 115 -20.46 8.47 22.69
C GLY A 115 -21.07 9.61 23.50
#